data_AF-A0A1M6R0U7-F1
#
_entry.id   AF-A0A1M6R0U7-F1
#
_cell.length_a   1.000
_cell.length_b   1.000
_cell.length_c   1.000
_cell.angle_alpha   90.00
_cell.angle_beta   90.00
_cell.angle_gamma   90.00
#
_symmetry.space_group_name_H-M   'P 1'
#
loop_
_entity.id
_entity.type
_entity.pdbx_description
1 polymer ?
#
loop_
_entity_poly.entity_id
_entity_poly.type
_entity_poly.pdbx_seq_one_letter_code
_entity_poly.pdbx_strand_id
1 'polypeptide(L)'
;MKQNAGVESTQENINSLIGAVQNAATGLDRSRNLLRLWKIVEVTIMDQMAGKSYRINSDFDMRGYSIKERQRNLAGDAYLVFFMATMDFDRTLGVPFLAYIVQKLGWKLAVVKRDNAKRDDRIKISSKMQINASEEFAEEDAFAALLERTPNEEDVEGDCFRRDAILKIKRIAASDPKIAAYLETCQEVCYQGYRGSDAEVARYMDCTRASTGNYRKKLVRMLAEKGMDFNTLVAAA
;
A
#
# COMPACT_ATOMS: atom_id res chain seq x y z
N MET A 1 42.67 -27.08 -3.56
CA MET A 1 41.47 -27.74 -3.02
C MET A 1 41.24 -27.38 -1.54
N LYS A 2 40.96 -26.11 -1.21
CA LYS A 2 40.74 -25.66 0.19
C LYS A 2 39.56 -24.68 0.34
N GLN A 3 38.53 -24.77 -0.50
CA GLN A 3 37.34 -23.90 -0.44
C GLN A 3 36.01 -24.60 -0.06
N ASN A 4 35.97 -25.93 0.11
CA ASN A 4 34.70 -26.65 0.31
C ASN A 4 34.28 -26.85 1.78
N ALA A 5 35.22 -26.93 2.73
CA ALA A 5 34.89 -27.30 4.11
C ALA A 5 34.01 -26.25 4.85
N GLY A 6 34.15 -24.97 4.51
CA GLY A 6 33.33 -23.90 5.11
C GLY A 6 31.89 -23.85 4.57
N VAL A 7 31.71 -24.19 3.29
CA VAL A 7 30.40 -24.15 2.61
C VAL A 7 29.54 -25.36 2.99
N GLU A 8 30.17 -26.54 3.11
CA GLU A 8 29.50 -27.78 3.55
C GLU A 8 28.97 -27.64 4.99
N SER A 9 29.79 -27.11 5.91
CA SER A 9 29.39 -26.86 7.30
C SER A 9 28.22 -25.88 7.43
N THR A 10 28.15 -24.84 6.59
CA THR A 10 27.00 -23.91 6.56
C THR A 10 25.73 -24.58 6.03
N GLN A 11 25.84 -25.41 4.99
CA GLN A 11 24.68 -26.08 4.41
C GLN A 11 24.09 -27.16 5.34
N GLU A 12 24.94 -27.92 6.03
CA GLU A 12 24.52 -28.88 7.06
C GLU A 12 23.81 -28.18 8.22
N ASN A 13 24.34 -27.05 8.69
CA ASN A 13 23.71 -26.23 9.72
C ASN A 13 22.33 -25.71 9.28
N ILE A 14 22.20 -25.25 8.04
CA ILE A 14 20.92 -24.82 7.46
C ILE A 14 19.92 -25.99 7.44
N ASN A 15 20.33 -27.15 6.93
CA ASN A 15 19.45 -28.33 6.83
C ASN A 15 19.00 -28.84 8.21
N SER A 16 19.89 -28.80 9.20
CA SER A 16 19.58 -29.16 10.58
C SER A 16 18.55 -28.21 11.19
N LEU A 17 18.75 -26.89 11.03
CA LEU A 17 17.80 -25.88 11.53
C LEU A 17 16.44 -25.96 10.84
N ILE A 18 16.39 -26.22 9.53
CA ILE A 18 15.12 -26.43 8.82
C ILE A 18 14.38 -27.63 9.41
N GLY A 19 15.09 -28.75 9.62
CA GLY A 19 14.51 -29.93 10.27
C GLY A 19 13.97 -29.62 11.66
N ALA A 20 14.70 -28.83 12.44
CA ALA A 20 14.29 -28.40 13.78
C ALA A 20 13.09 -27.43 13.77
N VAL A 21 12.90 -26.64 12.71
CA VAL A 21 11.71 -25.79 12.51
C VAL A 21 10.50 -26.65 12.16
N GLN A 22 10.64 -27.54 11.17
CA GLN A 22 9.56 -28.38 10.66
C GLN A 22 9.05 -29.37 11.71
N ASN A 23 9.96 -29.93 12.52
CA ASN A 23 9.64 -30.94 13.55
C ASN A 23 9.48 -30.36 14.96
N ALA A 24 9.43 -29.03 15.11
CA ALA A 24 9.32 -28.40 16.42
C ALA A 24 8.04 -28.84 17.15
N ALA A 25 8.19 -29.36 18.37
CA ALA A 25 7.08 -29.78 19.22
C ALA A 25 6.22 -28.60 19.71
N THR A 26 6.80 -27.40 19.78
CA THR A 26 6.11 -26.19 20.24
C THR A 26 6.28 -25.03 19.26
N GLY A 27 5.35 -24.08 19.28
CA GLY A 27 5.46 -22.84 18.50
C GLY A 27 6.66 -21.98 18.91
N LEU A 28 7.05 -22.01 20.20
CA LEU A 28 8.21 -21.26 20.70
C LEU A 28 9.53 -21.81 20.14
N ASP A 29 9.69 -23.14 20.13
CA ASP A 29 10.90 -23.76 19.58
C ASP A 29 11.00 -23.56 18.06
N ARG A 30 9.85 -23.61 17.37
CA ARG A 30 9.76 -23.27 15.95
C ARG A 30 10.27 -21.85 15.70
N SER A 31 9.73 -20.86 16.41
CA SER A 31 10.12 -19.45 16.27
C SER A 31 11.59 -19.21 16.59
N ARG A 32 12.12 -19.87 17.64
CA ARG A 32 13.55 -19.76 18.00
C ARG A 32 14.46 -20.30 16.91
N ASN A 33 14.15 -21.48 16.37
CA ASN A 33 14.94 -22.10 15.30
C ASN A 33 14.83 -21.32 13.98
N LEU A 34 13.65 -20.79 13.69
CA LEU A 34 13.39 -19.95 12.53
C LEU A 34 14.21 -18.66 12.59
N LEU A 35 14.26 -17.98 13.74
CA LEU A 35 15.09 -16.79 13.95
C LEU A 35 16.59 -17.08 13.81
N ARG A 36 17.05 -18.24 14.31
CA ARG A 36 18.45 -18.68 14.14
C ARG A 36 18.78 -18.91 12.68
N LEU A 37 17.88 -19.58 11.96
CA LEU A 37 18.03 -19.82 10.53
C LEU A 37 18.03 -18.49 9.76
N TRP A 38 17.09 -17.59 10.05
CA TRP A 38 17.01 -16.26 9.43
C TRP A 38 18.32 -15.51 9.56
N LYS A 39 18.92 -15.43 10.75
CA LYS A 39 20.21 -14.76 10.96
C LYS A 39 21.36 -15.30 10.09
N ILE A 40 21.31 -16.56 9.67
CA ILE A 40 22.33 -17.16 8.80
C ILE A 40 22.09 -16.73 7.35
N VAL A 41 20.84 -16.69 6.90
CA VAL A 41 20.49 -16.55 5.48
C VAL A 41 19.96 -15.17 5.08
N GLU A 42 19.64 -14.31 6.05
CA GLU A 42 19.00 -13.00 5.87
C GLU A 42 19.74 -12.15 4.86
N VAL A 43 21.04 -11.91 5.08
CA VAL A 43 21.84 -11.04 4.21
C VAL A 43 21.79 -11.53 2.76
N THR A 44 21.99 -12.84 2.56
CA THR A 44 21.94 -13.44 1.22
C THR A 44 20.56 -13.31 0.59
N ILE A 45 19.48 -13.58 1.34
CA ILE A 45 18.10 -13.44 0.85
C ILE A 45 17.80 -11.99 0.47
N MET A 46 18.16 -11.04 1.33
CA MET A 46 17.91 -9.61 1.13
C MET A 46 18.69 -9.06 -0.06
N ASP A 47 19.95 -9.44 -0.23
CA ASP A 47 20.77 -9.06 -1.38
C ASP A 47 20.21 -9.65 -2.68
N GLN A 48 19.79 -10.92 -2.67
CA GLN A 48 19.19 -11.57 -3.84
C GLN A 48 17.85 -10.93 -4.21
N MET A 49 17.01 -10.62 -3.22
CA MET A 49 15.71 -10.00 -3.45
C MET A 49 15.86 -8.56 -3.97
N ALA A 50 16.71 -7.75 -3.35
CA ALA A 50 17.00 -6.40 -3.81
C ALA A 50 17.63 -6.42 -5.22
N GLY A 51 18.65 -7.25 -5.45
CA GLY A 51 19.32 -7.38 -6.75
C GLY A 51 18.39 -7.82 -7.86
N LYS A 52 17.47 -8.76 -7.58
CA LYS A 52 16.44 -9.17 -8.54
C LYS A 52 15.38 -8.10 -8.75
N SER A 53 15.01 -7.32 -7.72
CA SER A 53 14.04 -6.22 -7.85
C SER A 53 14.47 -5.17 -8.88
N TYR A 54 15.76 -4.82 -8.94
CA TYR A 54 16.30 -3.89 -9.94
C TYR A 54 16.13 -4.35 -11.39
N ARG A 55 16.08 -5.67 -11.60
CA ARG A 55 15.96 -6.28 -12.93
C ARG A 55 14.51 -6.44 -13.38
N ILE A 56 13.56 -5.99 -12.57
CA ILE A 56 12.14 -6.01 -12.90
C ILE A 56 11.82 -4.74 -13.69
N ASN A 57 11.46 -4.89 -14.96
CA ASN A 57 10.85 -3.79 -15.73
C ASN A 57 9.46 -3.48 -15.18
N SER A 58 9.06 -2.20 -15.17
CA SER A 58 7.84 -1.66 -14.52
C SER A 58 7.93 -1.61 -12.99
N ASP A 59 9.11 -1.30 -12.48
CA ASP A 59 9.40 -1.03 -11.06
C ASP A 59 9.13 0.44 -10.70
N PHE A 60 7.86 0.85 -10.82
CA PHE A 60 7.46 2.23 -10.54
C PHE A 60 7.56 2.56 -9.05
N ASP A 61 7.11 1.63 -8.20
CA ASP A 61 6.97 1.86 -6.75
C ASP A 61 8.32 1.98 -6.03
N MET A 62 9.39 1.38 -6.56
CA MET A 62 10.75 1.46 -5.97
C MET A 62 11.75 2.21 -6.86
N ARG A 63 11.27 2.96 -7.87
CA ARG A 63 12.13 3.71 -8.78
C ARG A 63 12.94 4.76 -8.00
N GLY A 64 14.25 4.79 -8.24
CA GLY A 64 15.16 5.73 -7.57
C GLY A 64 15.63 5.30 -6.18
N TYR A 65 15.09 4.21 -5.62
CA TYR A 65 15.57 3.69 -4.34
C TYR A 65 16.98 3.11 -4.47
N SER A 66 17.80 3.41 -3.46
CA SER A 66 19.07 2.74 -3.21
C SER A 66 18.87 1.28 -2.80
N ILE A 67 19.95 0.49 -2.84
CA ILE A 67 19.90 -0.93 -2.47
C ILE A 67 19.38 -1.10 -1.03
N LYS A 68 19.82 -0.24 -0.11
CA LYS A 68 19.40 -0.27 1.30
C LYS A 68 17.92 0.04 1.47
N GLU A 69 17.40 1.02 0.73
CA GLU A 69 15.97 1.37 0.77
C GLU A 69 15.10 0.25 0.21
N ARG A 70 15.54 -0.42 -0.85
CA ARG A 70 14.85 -1.61 -1.38
C ARG A 70 14.86 -2.76 -0.39
N GLN A 71 16.00 -3.02 0.25
CA GLN A 71 16.08 -4.03 1.29
C GLN A 71 15.07 -3.73 2.41
N ARG A 72 14.98 -2.48 2.88
CA ARG A 72 13.98 -2.11 3.91
C ARG A 72 12.55 -2.35 3.44
N ASN A 73 12.21 -1.93 2.23
CA ASN A 73 10.85 -2.09 1.69
C ASN A 73 10.48 -3.56 1.42
N LEU A 74 11.45 -4.38 1.03
CA LEU A 74 11.22 -5.78 0.68
C LEU A 74 11.38 -6.74 1.88
N ALA A 75 11.84 -6.25 3.04
CA ALA A 75 12.17 -7.11 4.19
C ALA A 75 10.99 -7.95 4.68
N GLY A 76 9.78 -7.36 4.75
CA GLY A 76 8.57 -8.08 5.15
C GLY A 76 8.24 -9.21 4.19
N ASP A 77 8.23 -8.92 2.89
CA ASP A 77 7.99 -9.93 1.85
C ASP A 77 9.07 -11.01 1.82
N ALA A 78 10.34 -10.63 2.00
CA ALA A 78 11.47 -11.54 2.05
C ALA A 78 11.31 -12.55 3.19
N TYR A 79 10.95 -12.07 4.37
CA TYR A 79 10.73 -12.90 5.54
C TYR A 79 9.53 -13.83 5.37
N LEU A 80 8.43 -13.36 4.77
CA LEU A 80 7.26 -14.21 4.48
C LEU A 80 7.60 -15.34 3.51
N VAL A 81 8.31 -15.03 2.41
CA VAL A 81 8.77 -16.06 1.45
C VAL A 81 9.72 -17.04 2.14
N PHE A 82 10.62 -16.55 3.00
CA PHE A 82 11.52 -17.39 3.79
C PHE A 82 10.78 -18.32 4.73
N PHE A 83 9.80 -17.81 5.48
CA PHE A 83 9.01 -18.60 6.40
C PHE A 83 8.30 -19.75 5.66
N MET A 84 7.57 -19.44 4.58
CA MET A 84 6.88 -20.44 3.79
C MET A 84 7.86 -21.43 3.15
N ALA A 85 8.95 -20.94 2.56
CA ALA A 85 9.97 -21.79 1.97
C ALA A 85 10.59 -22.75 2.99
N THR A 86 10.83 -22.30 4.23
CA THR A 86 11.38 -23.14 5.31
C THR A 86 10.41 -24.25 5.71
N MET A 87 9.11 -23.95 5.78
CA MET A 87 8.09 -24.95 6.11
C MET A 87 7.94 -25.99 4.99
N ASP A 88 7.95 -25.54 3.74
CA ASP A 88 7.68 -26.38 2.56
C ASP A 88 8.91 -27.10 2.00
N PHE A 89 10.12 -26.78 2.47
CA PHE A 89 11.34 -27.28 1.86
C PHE A 89 11.52 -28.79 2.10
N ASP A 90 11.60 -29.52 0.99
CA ASP A 90 11.95 -30.93 0.98
C ASP A 90 13.46 -31.11 0.80
N ARG A 91 14.10 -31.64 1.85
CA ARG A 91 15.55 -31.89 1.89
C ARG A 91 15.99 -33.02 0.96
N THR A 92 15.06 -33.85 0.46
CA THR A 92 15.38 -34.98 -0.44
C THR A 92 15.57 -34.56 -1.89
N LEU A 93 15.19 -33.33 -2.26
CA LEU A 93 15.27 -32.83 -3.64
C LEU A 93 16.71 -32.66 -4.17
N GLY A 94 17.73 -32.79 -3.32
CA GLY A 94 19.14 -32.63 -3.71
C GLY A 94 19.53 -31.19 -4.07
N VAL A 95 18.64 -30.22 -3.87
CA VAL A 95 18.88 -28.80 -4.14
C VAL A 95 19.18 -28.07 -2.83
N PRO A 96 20.26 -27.27 -2.73
CA PRO A 96 20.52 -26.46 -1.53
C PRO A 96 19.38 -25.48 -1.23
N PHE A 97 19.04 -25.34 0.05
CA PHE A 97 17.94 -24.45 0.48
C PHE A 97 18.07 -23.01 -0.05
N LEU A 98 19.29 -22.46 -0.07
CA LEU A 98 19.54 -21.12 -0.60
C LEU A 98 19.20 -21.01 -2.10
N ALA A 99 19.44 -22.05 -2.90
CA ALA A 99 19.04 -22.06 -4.30
C ALA A 99 17.51 -22.15 -4.44
N TYR A 100 16.87 -23.01 -3.63
CA TYR A 100 15.42 -23.15 -3.58
C TYR A 100 14.71 -21.83 -3.24
N ILE A 101 15.13 -21.15 -2.18
CA ILE A 101 14.51 -19.89 -1.77
C ILE A 101 14.76 -18.77 -2.77
N VAL A 102 15.94 -18.69 -3.38
CA VAL A 102 16.25 -17.70 -4.43
C VAL A 102 15.34 -17.86 -5.65
N GLN A 103 14.94 -19.10 -5.97
CA GLN A 103 13.93 -19.37 -6.99
C GLN A 103 12.55 -18.86 -6.56
N LYS A 104 12.11 -19.14 -5.33
CA LYS A 104 10.83 -18.68 -4.78
C LYS A 104 10.73 -17.15 -4.72
N LEU A 105 11.79 -16.47 -4.29
CA LEU A 105 11.90 -15.00 -4.33
C LEU A 105 11.72 -14.48 -5.77
N GLY A 106 12.34 -15.16 -6.74
CA GLY A 106 12.17 -14.84 -8.16
C GLY A 106 10.72 -14.96 -8.63
N TRP A 107 9.99 -15.99 -8.21
CA TRP A 107 8.58 -16.15 -8.54
C TRP A 107 7.69 -15.07 -7.90
N LYS A 108 7.89 -14.76 -6.61
CA LYS A 108 7.18 -13.66 -5.93
C LYS A 108 7.36 -12.34 -6.67
N LEU A 109 8.60 -12.02 -7.03
CA LEU A 109 8.94 -10.82 -7.81
C LEU A 109 8.34 -10.85 -9.22
N ALA A 110 8.27 -12.01 -9.88
CA ALA A 110 7.62 -12.16 -11.18
C ALA A 110 6.09 -11.99 -11.11
N VAL A 111 5.45 -12.41 -10.00
CA VAL A 111 4.03 -12.13 -9.73
C VAL A 111 3.82 -10.63 -9.57
N VAL A 112 4.64 -9.97 -8.76
CA VAL A 112 4.62 -8.49 -8.63
C VAL A 112 4.82 -7.83 -9.99
N LYS A 113 5.75 -8.31 -10.82
CA LYS A 113 5.92 -7.83 -12.19
C LYS A 113 4.65 -8.00 -13.03
N ARG A 114 3.99 -9.15 -12.97
CA ARG A 114 2.76 -9.40 -13.73
C ARG A 114 1.65 -8.45 -13.31
N ASP A 115 1.53 -8.19 -12.01
CA ASP A 115 0.53 -7.27 -11.47
C ASP A 115 0.88 -5.81 -11.78
N ASN A 116 2.16 -5.46 -11.74
CA ASN A 116 2.67 -4.15 -12.15
C ASN A 116 2.59 -3.93 -13.66
N ALA A 117 2.74 -4.95 -14.50
CA ALA A 117 2.55 -4.84 -15.95
C ALA A 117 1.08 -4.62 -16.31
N LYS A 118 0.14 -5.30 -15.61
CA LYS A 118 -1.29 -5.01 -15.72
C LYS A 118 -1.62 -3.58 -15.25
N ARG A 119 -0.88 -3.07 -14.26
CA ARG A 119 -0.94 -1.66 -13.86
C ARG A 119 -0.27 -0.73 -14.87
N ASP A 120 0.84 -1.10 -15.49
CA ASP A 120 1.58 -0.30 -16.49
C ASP A 120 0.74 -0.08 -17.75
N ASP A 121 -0.01 -1.07 -18.22
CA ASP A 121 -0.96 -0.86 -19.33
C ASP A 121 -2.09 0.11 -18.92
N ARG A 122 -2.62 -0.01 -17.69
CA ARG A 122 -3.62 0.92 -17.16
C ARG A 122 -3.06 2.32 -16.89
N ILE A 123 -1.81 2.43 -16.46
CA ILE A 123 -1.09 3.68 -16.15
C ILE A 123 -0.59 4.34 -17.44
N LYS A 124 -0.24 3.60 -18.49
CA LYS A 124 0.08 4.15 -19.83
C LYS A 124 -1.16 4.64 -20.55
N ILE A 125 -2.30 3.96 -20.39
CA ILE A 125 -3.60 4.47 -20.85
C ILE A 125 -4.01 5.69 -20.02
N SER A 126 -3.82 5.64 -18.70
CA SER A 126 -4.06 6.76 -17.78
C SER A 126 -3.17 7.96 -18.07
N SER A 127 -1.87 7.80 -18.29
CA SER A 127 -0.94 8.92 -18.56
C SER A 127 -1.19 9.57 -19.92
N LYS A 128 -1.66 8.81 -20.92
CA LYS A 128 -2.18 9.37 -22.18
C LYS A 128 -3.51 10.10 -22.01
N MET A 129 -4.35 9.71 -21.04
CA MET A 129 -5.58 10.43 -20.69
C MET A 129 -5.34 11.60 -19.72
N GLN A 130 -4.29 11.57 -18.90
CA GLN A 130 -3.97 12.57 -17.88
C GLN A 130 -3.45 13.88 -18.44
N ILE A 131 -2.97 13.92 -19.70
CA ILE A 131 -2.69 15.20 -20.38
C ILE A 131 -3.97 16.05 -20.52
N ASN A 132 -5.16 15.44 -20.42
CA ASN A 132 -6.43 16.16 -20.56
C ASN A 132 -7.39 16.06 -19.35
N ALA A 133 -7.13 15.30 -18.28
CA ALA A 133 -8.16 15.02 -17.25
C ALA A 133 -7.71 14.83 -15.78
N SER A 134 -6.43 15.03 -15.42
CA SER A 134 -5.88 14.41 -14.19
C SER A 134 -6.12 15.07 -12.83
N GLU A 135 -6.36 16.37 -12.72
CA GLU A 135 -6.46 16.99 -11.39
C GLU A 135 -7.85 16.79 -10.76
N GLU A 136 -8.89 16.70 -11.58
CA GLU A 136 -10.27 16.74 -11.10
C GLU A 136 -10.73 15.44 -10.42
N PHE A 137 -10.25 14.27 -10.87
CA PHE A 137 -10.68 12.96 -10.36
C PHE A 137 -10.01 12.55 -9.04
N ALA A 138 -8.76 12.95 -8.81
CA ALA A 138 -8.05 12.64 -7.56
C ALA A 138 -8.62 13.46 -6.38
N GLU A 139 -9.05 14.70 -6.63
CA GLU A 139 -9.72 15.53 -5.62
C GLU A 139 -11.12 15.02 -5.29
N GLU A 140 -11.85 14.46 -6.27
CA GLU A 140 -13.19 13.88 -6.08
C GLU A 140 -13.17 12.70 -5.09
N ASP A 141 -12.28 11.73 -5.33
CA ASP A 141 -12.16 10.54 -4.49
C ASP A 141 -11.64 10.88 -3.08
N ALA A 142 -10.71 11.83 -2.95
CA ALA A 142 -10.19 12.28 -1.66
C ALA A 142 -11.25 13.04 -0.85
N PHE A 143 -12.08 13.84 -1.52
CA PHE A 143 -13.17 14.58 -0.88
C PHE A 143 -14.30 13.64 -0.42
N ALA A 144 -14.69 12.68 -1.25
CA ALA A 144 -15.62 11.63 -0.87
C ALA A 144 -15.13 10.83 0.34
N ALA A 145 -13.87 10.40 0.34
CA ALA A 145 -13.27 9.67 1.45
C ALA A 145 -13.27 10.45 2.77
N LEU A 146 -13.18 11.78 2.73
CA LEU A 146 -13.32 12.66 3.91
C LEU A 146 -14.75 12.71 4.45
N LEU A 147 -15.77 12.47 3.61
CA LEU A 147 -17.18 12.55 3.98
C LEU A 147 -17.83 11.18 4.27
N GLU A 148 -17.29 10.08 3.75
CA GLU A 148 -17.80 8.70 3.93
C GLU A 148 -17.73 8.16 5.36
N ARG A 149 -16.80 8.63 6.20
CA ARG A 149 -16.72 8.24 7.63
C ARG A 149 -17.08 9.40 8.53
N THR A 150 -18.31 9.88 8.44
CA THR A 150 -18.86 10.62 9.59
C THR A 150 -19.24 9.58 10.64
N PRO A 151 -18.58 9.53 11.80
CA PRO A 151 -18.81 8.48 12.78
C PRO A 151 -20.21 8.65 13.37
N ASN A 152 -20.88 7.52 13.64
CA ASN A 152 -21.97 7.50 14.60
C ASN A 152 -21.46 8.04 15.94
N GLU A 153 -22.32 8.66 16.73
CA GLU A 153 -22.00 9.34 17.99
C GLU A 153 -21.27 8.45 19.04
N GLU A 154 -21.13 7.15 18.77
CA GLU A 154 -20.56 6.14 19.65
C GLU A 154 -19.04 5.87 19.45
N ASP A 155 -18.41 6.37 18.39
CA ASP A 155 -16.98 6.13 18.11
C ASP A 155 -16.11 7.36 18.46
N VAL A 156 -15.90 7.57 19.76
CA VAL A 156 -15.46 8.87 20.33
C VAL A 156 -13.94 9.07 20.33
N GLU A 157 -13.13 8.01 20.32
CA GLU A 157 -11.66 8.13 20.48
C GLU A 157 -10.88 8.16 19.16
N GLY A 158 -11.46 7.71 18.05
CA GLY A 158 -10.77 7.63 16.75
C GLY A 158 -10.81 8.91 15.89
N ASP A 159 -11.67 9.88 16.18
CA ASP A 159 -12.16 10.77 15.12
C ASP A 159 -12.33 12.26 15.49
N CYS A 160 -11.75 12.72 16.60
CA CYS A 160 -11.87 14.13 17.02
C CYS A 160 -11.28 15.11 16.00
N PHE A 161 -10.16 14.76 15.35
CA PHE A 161 -9.49 15.60 14.34
C PHE A 161 -10.31 15.72 13.05
N ARG A 162 -10.96 14.65 12.62
CA ARG A 162 -11.79 14.61 11.42
C ARG A 162 -13.11 15.35 11.62
N ARG A 163 -13.75 15.18 12.78
CA ARG A 163 -14.94 15.96 13.17
C ARG A 163 -14.62 17.46 13.20
N ASP A 164 -13.46 17.84 13.75
CA ASP A 164 -12.98 19.21 13.73
C ASP A 164 -12.70 19.72 12.31
N ALA A 165 -12.12 18.89 11.43
CA ALA A 165 -11.88 19.23 10.02
C ALA A 165 -13.21 19.49 9.28
N ILE A 166 -14.19 18.59 9.41
CA ILE A 166 -15.51 18.75 8.80
C ILE A 166 -16.23 19.99 9.33
N LEU A 167 -16.18 20.25 10.65
CA LEU A 167 -16.77 21.45 11.24
C LEU A 167 -16.11 22.73 10.72
N LYS A 168 -14.79 22.74 10.54
CA LYS A 168 -14.05 23.87 9.95
C LYS A 168 -14.45 24.09 8.49
N ILE A 169 -14.57 23.02 7.70
CA ILE A 169 -15.02 23.09 6.30
C ILE A 169 -16.45 23.64 6.24
N LYS A 170 -17.37 23.16 7.10
CA LYS A 170 -18.74 23.68 7.20
C LYS A 170 -18.79 25.17 7.53
N ARG A 171 -17.98 25.64 8.47
CA ARG A 171 -17.90 27.08 8.82
C ARG A 171 -17.42 27.94 7.66
N ILE A 172 -16.49 27.44 6.85
CA ILE A 172 -16.01 28.15 5.66
C ILE A 172 -17.09 28.14 4.57
N ALA A 173 -17.70 26.99 4.32
CA ALA A 173 -18.78 26.83 3.35
C ALA A 173 -20.02 27.67 3.69
N ALA A 174 -20.32 27.93 4.97
CA ALA A 174 -21.46 28.73 5.42
C ALA A 174 -21.49 30.17 4.86
N SER A 175 -20.35 30.69 4.38
CA SER A 175 -20.29 31.98 3.70
C SER A 175 -20.86 31.98 2.28
N ASP A 176 -21.10 30.80 1.69
CA ASP A 176 -21.75 30.63 0.38
C ASP A 176 -22.86 29.56 0.46
N PRO A 177 -24.15 29.95 0.40
CA PRO A 177 -25.28 29.02 0.52
C PRO A 177 -25.26 27.87 -0.48
N LYS A 178 -24.72 28.07 -1.69
CA LYS A 178 -24.66 27.00 -2.71
C LYS A 178 -23.58 25.97 -2.37
N ILE A 179 -22.47 26.42 -1.79
CA ILE A 179 -21.37 25.56 -1.37
C ILE A 179 -21.73 24.81 -0.08
N ALA A 180 -22.44 25.46 0.84
CA ALA A 180 -23.00 24.80 2.01
C ALA A 180 -23.98 23.67 1.61
N ALA A 181 -24.94 23.96 0.72
CA ALA A 181 -25.88 22.96 0.21
C ALA A 181 -25.19 21.80 -0.53
N TYR A 182 -24.15 22.11 -1.32
CA TYR A 182 -23.31 21.09 -1.95
C TYR A 182 -22.66 20.18 -0.90
N LEU A 183 -22.00 20.75 0.11
CA LEU A 183 -21.31 19.98 1.16
C LEU A 183 -22.27 19.10 1.98
N GLU A 184 -23.45 19.62 2.31
CA GLU A 184 -24.50 18.83 2.99
C GLU A 184 -24.98 17.67 2.13
N THR A 185 -25.19 17.91 0.83
CA THR A 185 -25.60 16.87 -0.11
C THR A 185 -24.51 15.80 -0.26
N CYS A 186 -23.24 16.17 -0.32
CA CYS A 186 -22.13 15.22 -0.34
C CYS A 186 -22.14 14.31 0.90
N GLN A 187 -22.40 14.88 2.09
CA GLN A 187 -22.51 14.09 3.32
C GLN A 187 -23.70 13.13 3.28
N GLU A 188 -24.87 13.62 2.86
CA GLU A 188 -26.09 12.80 2.75
C GLU A 188 -25.89 11.61 1.80
N VAL A 189 -25.29 11.85 0.63
CA VAL A 189 -24.97 10.80 -0.35
C VAL A 189 -24.04 9.75 0.28
N CYS A 190 -23.03 10.19 1.02
CA CYS A 190 -22.10 9.31 1.74
C CYS A 190 -22.81 8.50 2.85
N TYR A 191 -23.69 9.14 3.64
CA TYR A 191 -24.49 8.46 4.68
C TYR A 191 -25.42 7.38 4.11
N GLN A 192 -25.91 7.58 2.89
CA GLN A 192 -26.74 6.60 2.20
C GLN A 192 -25.93 5.43 1.59
N GLY A 193 -24.61 5.37 1.83
CA GLY A 193 -23.73 4.29 1.41
C GLY A 193 -23.20 4.41 -0.03
N TYR A 194 -23.39 5.58 -0.67
CA TYR A 194 -22.82 5.89 -1.97
C TYR A 194 -21.45 6.55 -1.84
N ARG A 195 -20.69 6.60 -2.95
CA ARG A 195 -19.30 7.09 -2.94
C ARG A 195 -19.15 8.62 -2.94
N GLY A 196 -20.23 9.37 -2.72
CA GLY A 196 -20.17 10.84 -2.71
C GLY A 196 -19.65 11.47 -4.02
N SER A 197 -19.69 10.74 -5.14
CA SER A 197 -19.13 11.23 -6.42
C SER A 197 -19.90 12.43 -6.96
N ASP A 198 -19.27 13.27 -7.78
CA ASP A 198 -19.89 14.42 -8.44
C ASP A 198 -21.12 14.03 -9.23
N ALA A 199 -21.11 12.83 -9.82
CA ALA A 199 -22.22 12.29 -10.57
C ALA A 199 -23.40 11.90 -9.68
N GLU A 200 -23.14 11.36 -8.48
CA GLU A 200 -24.17 11.04 -7.50
C GLU A 200 -24.71 12.32 -6.86
N VAL A 201 -23.84 13.21 -6.39
CA VAL A 201 -24.23 14.50 -5.80
C VAL A 201 -25.03 15.35 -6.79
N ALA A 202 -24.65 15.35 -8.08
CA ALA A 202 -25.39 16.05 -9.12
C ALA A 202 -26.84 15.57 -9.27
N ARG A 203 -27.10 14.27 -9.06
CA ARG A 203 -28.46 13.71 -9.08
C ARG A 203 -29.28 14.17 -7.88
N TYR A 204 -28.67 14.28 -6.70
CA TYR A 204 -29.37 14.75 -5.48
C TYR A 204 -29.62 16.26 -5.48
N MET A 205 -28.73 17.04 -6.11
CA MET A 205 -28.87 18.50 -6.24
C MET A 205 -29.68 18.94 -7.47
N ASP A 206 -30.15 18.01 -8.30
CA ASP A 206 -30.78 18.27 -9.61
C ASP A 206 -29.96 19.24 -10.49
N CYS A 207 -28.67 18.93 -10.67
CA CYS A 207 -27.78 19.75 -11.48
C CYS A 207 -26.85 18.89 -12.35
N THR A 208 -26.00 19.55 -13.15
CA THR A 208 -25.04 18.82 -14.00
C THR A 208 -23.81 18.40 -13.22
N ARG A 209 -23.15 17.31 -13.62
CA ARG A 209 -21.84 16.91 -13.07
C ARG A 209 -20.79 18.02 -13.18
N ALA A 210 -20.83 18.83 -14.24
CA ALA A 210 -19.93 19.97 -14.38
C ALA A 210 -20.19 21.05 -13.31
N SER A 211 -21.46 21.22 -12.90
CA SER A 211 -21.83 22.14 -11.82
C SER A 211 -21.28 21.69 -10.47
N THR A 212 -21.35 20.39 -10.14
CA THR A 212 -20.76 19.84 -8.91
C THR A 212 -19.25 19.94 -8.88
N GLY A 213 -18.56 19.63 -9.99
CA GLY A 213 -17.11 19.85 -10.11
C GLY A 213 -16.71 21.32 -9.89
N ASN A 214 -17.52 22.27 -10.41
CA ASN A 214 -17.31 23.69 -10.15
C ASN A 214 -17.54 24.08 -8.68
N TYR A 215 -18.50 23.46 -7.98
CA TYR A 215 -18.70 23.65 -6.55
C TYR A 215 -17.52 23.11 -5.73
N ARG A 216 -17.00 21.91 -6.06
CA ARG A 216 -15.78 21.36 -5.42
C ARG A 216 -14.59 22.30 -5.58
N LYS A 217 -14.28 22.71 -6.82
CA LYS A 217 -13.18 23.66 -7.11
C LYS A 217 -13.34 24.97 -6.35
N LYS A 218 -14.58 25.47 -6.23
CA LYS A 218 -14.86 26.68 -5.46
C LYS A 218 -14.62 26.47 -3.97
N LEU A 219 -15.05 25.35 -3.41
CA LEU A 219 -14.81 25.00 -2.01
C LEU A 219 -13.31 24.85 -1.70
N VAL A 220 -12.55 24.13 -2.53
CA VAL A 220 -11.09 23.98 -2.36
C VAL A 220 -10.38 25.33 -2.33
N ARG A 221 -10.74 26.23 -3.25
CA ARG A 221 -10.23 27.61 -3.26
C ARG A 221 -10.59 28.38 -1.98
N MET A 222 -11.84 28.26 -1.50
CA MET A 222 -12.26 28.89 -0.24
C MET A 222 -11.47 28.37 0.97
N LEU A 223 -11.11 27.09 0.99
CA LEU A 223 -10.26 26.50 2.03
C LEU A 223 -8.84 27.07 1.95
N ALA A 224 -8.26 27.14 0.74
CA ALA A 224 -6.92 27.70 0.53
C ALA A 224 -6.82 29.17 0.95
N GLU A 225 -7.84 29.99 0.64
CA GLU A 225 -7.93 31.41 1.05
C GLU A 225 -7.95 31.60 2.59
N LYS A 226 -8.37 30.57 3.33
CA LYS A 226 -8.39 30.56 4.81
C LYS A 226 -7.16 29.87 5.42
N GLY A 227 -6.15 29.57 4.60
CA GLY A 227 -4.91 28.91 5.04
C GLY A 227 -5.08 27.42 5.34
N MET A 228 -6.16 26.80 4.86
CA MET A 228 -6.38 25.36 4.93
C MET A 228 -6.00 24.72 3.60
N ASP A 229 -4.85 24.07 3.57
CA ASP A 229 -4.48 23.23 2.44
C ASP A 229 -5.30 21.93 2.45
N PHE A 230 -5.94 21.65 1.31
CA PHE A 230 -6.80 20.48 1.15
C PHE A 230 -6.02 19.18 1.31
N ASN A 231 -4.77 19.13 0.83
CA ASN A 231 -3.92 17.94 0.98
C ASN A 231 -3.55 17.69 2.45
N THR A 232 -3.33 18.76 3.21
CA THR A 232 -3.10 18.69 4.66
C THR A 232 -4.33 18.20 5.42
N LEU A 233 -5.54 18.56 5.00
CA LEU A 233 -6.79 18.08 5.60
C LEU A 233 -7.03 16.60 5.32
N VAL A 234 -6.74 16.14 4.10
CA VAL A 234 -6.88 14.73 3.70
C VAL A 234 -5.80 13.85 4.35
N ALA A 235 -4.58 14.38 4.55
CA ALA A 235 -3.50 13.65 5.21
C ALA A 235 -3.66 13.52 6.73
N ALA A 236 -4.51 14.36 7.34
CA ALA A 236 -4.80 14.36 8.79
C ALA A 236 -6.10 13.61 9.16
N ALA A 237 -6.85 13.11 8.16
CA ALA A 237 -8.13 12.40 8.30
C ALA A 237 -8.00 10.89 8.00
#